data_AF-A0A9E5NHN7-F1
#
_entry.id   AF-A0A9E5NHN7-F1
#
_cell.length_a   1.000
_cell.length_b   1.000
_cell.length_c   1.000
_cell.angle_alpha   90.00
_cell.angle_beta   90.00
_cell.angle_gamma   90.00
#
_symmetry.space_group_name_H-M   'P 1'
#
loop_
_entity.id
_entity.type
_entity.pdbx_description
1 polymer ?
#
loop_
_entity_poly.entity_id
_entity_poly.type
_entity_poly.pdbx_seq_one_letter_code
_entity_poly.pdbx_strand_id
1 'polypeptide(L)'
;MGEWDRALKDERLIDPLIGAGLFAGSFLIYLGTLAPSVATIFDDSLEFQLVCYLPGIAHPTGYPLYTLLGKLFTFVPLGDVAYRVNLMSAFFAALTVVFLYATLRLIVKYRVPAALGAASFALSPVFWSQAVIAEVYTLNAAFVA
;
A
#
# COMPACT_ATOMS: atom_id res chain seq x y z
N MET A 1 14.27 -11.53 37.89
CA MET A 1 14.67 -10.83 36.64
C MET A 1 13.70 -11.04 35.46
N GLY A 2 12.57 -11.76 35.60
CA GLY A 2 11.76 -12.21 34.44
C GLY A 2 10.40 -11.53 34.20
N GLU A 3 9.98 -10.58 35.02
CA GLU A 3 8.70 -9.85 34.83
C GLU A 3 8.92 -8.49 34.14
N TRP A 4 9.95 -7.75 34.56
CA TRP A 4 10.36 -6.49 33.93
C TRP A 4 10.83 -6.68 32.47
N ASP A 5 11.55 -7.76 32.19
CA ASP A 5 11.96 -8.11 30.82
C ASP A 5 10.77 -8.51 29.93
N ARG A 6 9.68 -9.03 30.52
CA ARG A 6 8.45 -9.34 29.78
C ARG A 6 7.67 -8.08 29.46
N ALA A 7 7.48 -7.19 30.44
CA ALA A 7 6.80 -5.91 30.23
C ALA A 7 7.48 -5.04 29.15
N LEU A 8 8.81 -4.97 29.15
CA LEU A 8 9.57 -4.24 28.13
C LEU A 8 9.50 -4.89 26.74
N LYS A 9 9.40 -6.21 26.66
CA LYS A 9 9.17 -6.92 25.39
C LYS A 9 7.77 -6.69 24.87
N ASP A 10 6.76 -6.76 25.74
CA ASP A 10 5.37 -6.52 25.39
C ASP A 10 5.20 -5.10 24.86
N GLU A 11 5.80 -4.09 25.49
CA GLU A 11 5.78 -2.70 25.00
C GLU A 11 6.43 -2.53 23.61
N ARG A 12 7.47 -3.31 23.30
CA ARG A 12 8.14 -3.30 21.99
C ARG A 12 7.32 -3.97 20.89
N LEU A 13 6.38 -4.84 21.24
CA LEU A 13 5.51 -5.54 20.30
C LEU A 13 4.28 -4.71 19.91
N ILE A 14 3.90 -3.70 20.70
CA ILE A 14 2.68 -2.92 20.46
C ILE A 14 2.73 -2.19 19.10
N ASP A 15 3.81 -1.47 18.81
CA ASP A 15 3.90 -0.69 17.57
C ASP A 15 3.89 -1.59 16.30
N PRO A 16 4.61 -2.73 16.24
CA PRO A 16 4.47 -3.71 15.16
C PRO A 16 3.06 -4.29 15.03
N LEU A 17 2.36 -4.57 16.15
CA LEU A 17 0.98 -5.09 16.12
C LEU A 17 0.00 -4.03 15.57
N ILE A 18 0.15 -2.77 15.97
CA ILE A 18 -0.64 -1.66 15.41
C ILE A 18 -0.34 -1.52 13.91
N GLY A 19 0.93 -1.56 13.51
CA GLY A 19 1.33 -1.54 12.10
C GLY A 19 0.70 -2.68 11.31
N ALA A 20 0.75 -3.92 11.81
CA ALA A 20 0.11 -5.07 11.18
C ALA A 20 -1.42 -4.91 11.09
N GLY A 21 -2.06 -4.37 12.13
CA GLY A 21 -3.49 -4.07 12.14
C GLY A 21 -3.87 -3.01 11.12
N LEU A 22 -3.08 -1.95 10.98
CA LEU A 22 -3.27 -0.91 9.97
C LEU A 22 -3.08 -1.45 8.55
N PHE A 23 -2.05 -2.28 8.34
CA PHE A 23 -1.83 -2.97 7.07
C PHE A 23 -3.03 -3.83 6.70
N ALA A 24 -3.42 -4.76 7.58
CA ALA A 24 -4.52 -5.68 7.31
C ALA A 24 -5.85 -4.93 7.12
N GLY A 25 -6.14 -3.94 7.96
CA GLY A 25 -7.36 -3.14 7.87
C GLY A 25 -7.46 -2.36 6.56
N SER A 26 -6.43 -1.57 6.22
CA SER A 26 -6.40 -0.81 4.97
C SER A 26 -6.37 -1.72 3.75
N PHE A 27 -5.56 -2.77 3.75
CA PHE A 27 -5.47 -3.72 2.63
C PHE A 27 -6.80 -4.43 2.37
N LEU A 28 -7.51 -4.88 3.41
CA LEU A 28 -8.83 -5.52 3.24
C LEU A 28 -9.89 -4.55 2.71
N ILE A 29 -9.86 -3.29 3.16
CA ILE A 29 -10.74 -2.23 2.66
C ILE A 29 -10.48 -1.98 1.17
N TYR A 30 -9.21 -1.82 0.77
CA TYR A 30 -8.84 -1.61 -0.62
C TYR A 30 -9.13 -2.84 -1.46
N LEU A 31 -8.87 -4.05 -0.96
CA LEU A 31 -9.18 -5.30 -1.65
C LEU A 31 -10.68 -5.46 -1.90
N GLY A 32 -11.52 -5.09 -0.93
CA GLY A 32 -12.97 -5.13 -1.06
C GLY A 32 -13.56 -4.08 -2.00
N THR A 33 -12.78 -3.04 -2.33
CA THR A 33 -13.17 -1.96 -3.26
C THR A 33 -12.29 -1.89 -4.50
N LEU A 34 -11.46 -2.91 -4.71
CA LEU A 34 -10.48 -2.98 -5.79
C LEU A 34 -11.20 -3.04 -7.14
N ALA A 35 -10.69 -2.32 -8.14
CA ALA A 35 -11.21 -2.47 -9.49
C ALA A 35 -11.05 -3.94 -9.94
N PRO A 36 -12.14 -4.61 -10.35
CA PRO A 36 -12.13 -6.05 -10.60
C PRO A 36 -11.36 -6.46 -11.86
N SER A 37 -11.05 -5.49 -12.72
CA SER A 37 -10.31 -5.64 -13.97
C SER A 37 -9.77 -4.26 -14.36
N VAL A 38 -9.63 -4.01 -15.66
CA VAL A 38 -9.33 -2.73 -16.26
C VAL A 38 -10.30 -1.68 -15.73
N ALA A 39 -9.79 -0.68 -15.01
CA ALA A 39 -10.60 0.44 -14.57
C ALA A 39 -10.86 1.33 -15.78
N THR A 40 -12.13 1.62 -16.10
CA THR A 40 -12.51 2.45 -17.24
C THR A 40 -12.30 3.95 -17.02
N ILE A 41 -11.48 4.31 -16.02
CA ILE A 41 -11.03 5.68 -15.82
C ILE A 41 -9.95 5.91 -16.89
N PHE A 42 -10.15 6.89 -17.76
CA PHE A 42 -9.20 7.25 -18.80
C PHE A 42 -7.96 7.90 -18.17
N ASP A 43 -7.08 7.08 -17.62
CA ASP A 43 -5.84 7.46 -16.94
C ASP A 43 -4.72 6.46 -17.27
N ASP A 44 -3.53 6.70 -16.72
CA ASP A 44 -2.32 5.92 -16.95
C ASP A 44 -2.45 4.45 -16.50
N SER A 45 -3.39 4.15 -15.60
CA SER A 45 -3.76 2.79 -15.18
C SER A 45 -3.92 1.80 -16.33
N LEU A 46 -4.49 2.22 -17.47
CA LEU A 46 -4.67 1.36 -18.65
C LEU A 46 -3.32 0.91 -19.24
N GLU A 47 -2.39 1.85 -19.34
CA GLU A 47 -1.05 1.58 -19.84
C GLU A 47 -0.29 0.70 -18.85
N PHE A 48 -0.35 1.02 -17.56
CA PHE A 48 0.37 0.29 -16.51
C PHE A 48 0.04 -1.20 -16.46
N GLN A 49 -1.23 -1.57 -16.63
CA GLN A 49 -1.63 -2.97 -16.66
C GLN A 49 -1.03 -3.72 -17.85
N LEU A 50 -0.85 -3.05 -19.00
CA LEU A 50 -0.23 -3.61 -20.19
C LEU A 50 1.30 -3.67 -20.06
N VAL A 51 1.95 -2.57 -19.66
CA VAL A 51 3.42 -2.51 -19.58
C VAL A 51 3.98 -3.42 -18.48
N CYS A 52 3.26 -3.60 -17.37
CA CYS A 52 3.62 -4.58 -16.35
C CYS A 52 3.50 -6.02 -16.86
N TYR A 53 2.55 -6.29 -17.76
CA TYR A 53 2.40 -7.62 -18.36
C TYR A 53 3.47 -7.93 -19.41
N LEU A 54 3.74 -6.98 -20.31
CA LEU A 54 4.64 -7.11 -21.48
C LEU A 54 6.09 -6.68 -21.21
N PRO A 55 6.52 -6.58 -19.95
CA PRO A 55 7.59 -5.68 -19.47
C PRO A 55 7.97 -4.54 -20.44
N GLY A 56 7.01 -3.64 -20.69
CA GLY A 56 7.18 -2.47 -21.56
C GLY A 56 7.78 -1.26 -20.84
N ILE A 57 7.87 -0.14 -21.55
CA ILE A 57 8.23 1.16 -20.99
C ILE A 57 6.97 2.01 -20.99
N ALA A 58 6.55 2.50 -19.83
CA ALA A 58 5.41 3.40 -19.71
C ALA A 58 5.71 4.78 -20.34
N HIS A 59 4.69 5.63 -20.47
CA HIS A 59 4.85 7.04 -20.77
C HIS A 59 5.92 7.68 -19.85
N PRO A 60 6.59 8.78 -20.30
CA PRO A 60 7.61 9.45 -19.49
C PRO A 60 7.09 9.74 -18.07
N THR A 61 7.74 9.27 -17.01
CA THR A 61 9.18 8.95 -16.89
C THR A 61 9.59 7.48 -17.10
N GLY A 62 8.66 6.60 -17.50
CA GLY A 62 8.92 5.19 -17.82
C GLY A 62 8.81 4.22 -16.64
N TYR A 63 8.83 4.71 -15.39
CA TYR A 63 8.55 3.98 -14.15
C TYR A 63 9.17 2.57 -14.03
N PRO A 64 10.50 2.40 -14.21
CA PRO A 64 11.12 1.09 -14.33
C PRO A 64 10.94 0.19 -13.10
N LEU A 65 11.07 0.73 -11.89
CA LEU A 65 10.87 -0.04 -10.66
C LEU A 65 9.41 -0.52 -10.52
N TYR A 66 8.46 0.35 -10.83
CA TYR A 66 7.04 0.01 -10.80
C TYR A 66 6.72 -1.11 -11.79
N THR A 67 7.23 -1.02 -13.02
CA THR A 67 7.01 -2.05 -14.05
C THR A 67 7.63 -3.40 -13.65
N LEU A 68 8.83 -3.41 -13.07
CA LEU A 68 9.48 -4.64 -12.59
C LEU A 68 8.70 -5.29 -11.45
N LEU A 69 8.25 -4.51 -10.46
CA LEU A 69 7.42 -5.02 -9.37
C LEU A 69 6.05 -5.47 -9.88
N GLY A 70 5.43 -4.70 -10.77
CA GLY A 70 4.17 -5.04 -11.41
C GLY A 70 4.25 -6.35 -12.18
N LYS A 71 5.37 -6.59 -12.88
CA LYS A 71 5.64 -7.87 -13.53
C LYS A 71 5.60 -9.03 -12.54
N LEU A 72 6.17 -8.89 -11.35
CA LEU A 72 6.09 -9.91 -10.30
C LEU A 72 4.64 -10.16 -9.86
N PHE A 73 3.85 -9.10 -9.68
CA PHE A 73 2.43 -9.21 -9.33
C PHE A 73 1.62 -9.91 -10.42
N THR A 74 1.99 -9.82 -11.71
CA THR A 74 1.30 -10.56 -12.77
C THR A 74 1.36 -12.09 -12.61
N PHE A 75 2.30 -12.62 -11.82
CA PHE A 75 2.39 -14.05 -11.52
C PHE A 75 1.45 -14.52 -10.40
N VAL A 76 0.80 -13.60 -9.67
CA VAL A 76 -0.22 -13.96 -8.67
C VAL A 76 -1.39 -14.65 -9.39
N PRO A 77 -1.80 -15.87 -9.02
CA PRO A 77 -2.82 -16.62 -9.74
C PRO A 77 -4.25 -16.20 -9.33
N LEU A 78 -4.53 -14.89 -9.32
CA LEU A 78 -5.84 -14.32 -8.94
C LEU A 78 -6.32 -13.36 -10.04
N GLY A 79 -7.59 -13.47 -10.44
CA GLY A 79 -8.19 -12.57 -11.43
C GLY A 79 -7.44 -12.52 -12.77
N ASP A 80 -7.75 -11.52 -13.58
CA ASP A 80 -6.98 -11.18 -14.77
C ASP A 80 -5.73 -10.36 -14.42
N VAL A 81 -4.92 -10.02 -15.44
CA VAL A 81 -3.68 -9.26 -15.21
C VAL A 81 -3.95 -7.86 -14.68
N ALA A 82 -5.02 -7.21 -15.12
CA ALA A 82 -5.40 -5.89 -14.65
C ALA A 82 -5.68 -5.89 -13.14
N TYR A 83 -6.44 -6.87 -12.67
CA TYR A 83 -6.71 -7.09 -11.25
C TYR A 83 -5.42 -7.25 -10.43
N ARG A 84 -4.45 -8.03 -10.93
CA ARG A 84 -3.18 -8.28 -10.24
C ARG A 84 -2.32 -7.03 -10.10
N VAL A 85 -2.34 -6.15 -11.10
CA VAL A 85 -1.62 -4.87 -11.03
C VAL A 85 -2.37 -3.89 -10.12
N ASN A 86 -3.71 -3.86 -10.12
CA ASN A 86 -4.47 -3.11 -9.11
C ASN A 86 -4.14 -3.59 -7.68
N LEU A 87 -4.01 -4.91 -7.49
CA LEU A 87 -3.64 -5.53 -6.22
C LEU A 87 -2.27 -5.04 -5.73
N MET A 88 -1.34 -4.78 -6.64
CA MET A 88 -0.04 -4.17 -6.30
C MET A 88 -0.23 -2.79 -5.68
N SER A 89 -1.06 -1.95 -6.28
CA SER A 89 -1.35 -0.61 -5.73
C SER A 89 -2.01 -0.69 -4.36
N ALA A 90 -2.95 -1.61 -4.15
CA ALA A 90 -3.55 -1.85 -2.83
C ALA A 90 -2.52 -2.30 -1.78
N PHE A 91 -1.58 -3.17 -2.17
CA PHE A 91 -0.51 -3.66 -1.31
C PHE A 91 0.44 -2.53 -0.87
N PHE A 92 0.95 -1.73 -1.82
CA PHE A 92 1.84 -0.61 -1.50
C PHE A 92 1.11 0.53 -0.79
N ALA A 93 -0.18 0.73 -1.06
CA ALA A 93 -1.01 1.66 -0.30
C ALA A 93 -1.09 1.25 1.17
N ALA A 94 -1.38 -0.02 1.46
CA ALA A 94 -1.41 -0.53 2.82
C ALA A 94 -0.03 -0.43 3.51
N LEU A 95 1.05 -0.68 2.77
CA LEU A 95 2.42 -0.53 3.27
C LEU A 95 2.75 0.94 3.60
N THR A 96 2.31 1.88 2.76
CA THR A 96 2.42 3.33 3.02
C THR A 96 1.78 3.71 4.36
N VAL A 97 0.61 3.15 4.68
CA VAL A 97 -0.08 3.43 5.95
C VAL A 97 0.76 2.97 7.16
N VAL A 98 1.45 1.83 7.05
CA VAL A 98 2.36 1.33 8.10
C VAL A 98 3.55 2.26 8.29
N PHE A 99 4.19 2.67 7.20
CA PHE A 99 5.35 3.56 7.26
C PHE A 99 4.97 4.95 7.75
N LEU A 100 3.83 5.49 7.29
CA LEU A 100 3.29 6.74 7.79
C LEU A 100 3.00 6.67 9.29
N TYR A 101 2.44 5.55 9.77
CA TYR A 101 2.30 5.33 11.20
C TYR A 101 3.66 5.36 11.92
N ALA A 102 4.68 4.65 11.41
CA ALA A 102 6.01 4.66 12.00
C ALA A 102 6.63 6.08 12.05
N THR A 103 6.50 6.86 10.98
CA THR A 103 6.96 8.24 10.93
C THR A 103 6.19 9.14 11.89
N LEU A 104 4.87 9.03 11.95
CA LEU A 104 4.04 9.73 12.94
C LEU A 104 4.38 9.29 14.37
N ARG A 105 4.77 8.03 14.58
CA ARG A 105 5.22 7.55 15.90
C ARG A 105 6.50 8.25 16.34
N LEU A 106 7.42 8.52 15.42
CA LEU A 106 8.66 9.26 15.69
C LEU A 106 8.39 10.75 16.00
N ILE A 107 7.45 11.38 15.29
CA ILE A 107 7.15 12.81 15.43
C ILE A 107 6.24 13.08 16.64
N VAL A 108 5.10 12.38 16.73
CA VAL A 108 4.03 12.66 17.70
C VAL A 108 4.27 11.94 19.04
N LYS A 109 5.08 10.87 19.07
CA LYS A 109 5.42 10.05 20.26
C LYS A 109 4.27 9.30 20.93
N TYR A 110 3.02 9.66 20.68
CA TYR A 110 1.83 8.94 21.16
C TYR A 110 1.27 7.96 20.12
N ARG A 111 0.90 6.76 20.56
CA ARG A 111 0.41 5.67 19.69
C ARG A 111 -0.94 6.00 19.05
N VAL A 112 -1.90 6.43 19.85
CA VAL A 112 -3.29 6.65 19.40
C VAL A 112 -3.37 7.77 18.34
N PRO A 113 -2.81 8.98 18.55
CA PRO A 113 -2.84 10.03 17.53
C PRO A 113 -2.09 9.64 16.25
N ALA A 114 -0.97 8.93 16.35
CA ALA A 114 -0.23 8.44 15.18
C ALA A 114 -1.05 7.43 14.37
N ALA A 115 -1.70 6.47 15.05
CA ALA A 115 -2.57 5.49 14.40
C ALA A 115 -3.79 6.16 13.74
N LEU A 116 -4.42 7.13 14.41
CA LEU A 116 -5.54 7.89 13.85
C LEU A 116 -5.13 8.74 12.66
N GLY A 117 -3.92 9.33 12.67
CA GLY A 117 -3.38 10.07 11.54
C GLY A 117 -3.16 9.18 10.31
N ALA A 118 -2.51 8.02 10.52
CA ALA A 118 -2.30 7.05 9.46
C ALA A 118 -3.62 6.47 8.91
N ALA A 119 -4.57 6.14 9.79
CA ALA A 119 -5.89 5.66 9.38
C ALA A 119 -6.70 6.73 8.64
N SER A 120 -6.65 7.99 9.08
CA SER A 120 -7.29 9.12 8.38
C SER A 120 -6.72 9.30 6.97
N PHE A 121 -5.41 9.16 6.81
CA PHE A 121 -4.77 9.19 5.49
C PHE A 121 -5.22 8.01 4.61
N ALA A 122 -5.24 6.79 5.17
CA ALA A 122 -5.71 5.59 4.47
C ALA A 122 -7.15 5.74 3.93
N LEU A 123 -8.02 6.37 4.72
CA LEU A 123 -9.43 6.58 4.36
C LEU A 123 -9.67 7.88 3.58
N SER A 124 -8.62 8.64 3.28
CA SER A 124 -8.77 9.88 2.50
C SER A 124 -9.19 9.56 1.07
N PRO A 125 -10.18 10.27 0.48
CA PRO A 125 -10.69 9.93 -0.85
C PRO A 125 -9.63 9.96 -1.95
N VAL A 126 -8.66 10.87 -1.84
CA VAL A 126 -7.58 11.02 -2.81
C VAL A 126 -6.63 9.84 -2.74
N PHE A 127 -6.17 9.43 -1.56
CA PHE A 127 -5.25 8.31 -1.45
C PHE A 127 -5.95 6.98 -1.76
N TRP A 128 -7.20 6.82 -1.29
CA TRP A 128 -8.00 5.63 -1.57
C TRP A 128 -8.21 5.46 -3.06
N SER A 129 -8.56 6.52 -3.81
CA SER A 129 -8.78 6.39 -5.26
C SER A 129 -7.56 5.87 -6.00
N GLN A 130 -6.34 6.16 -5.53
CA GLN A 130 -5.09 5.61 -6.08
C GLN A 130 -4.76 4.19 -5.58
N ALA A 131 -5.32 3.78 -4.45
CA ALA A 131 -5.10 2.46 -3.86
C ALA A 131 -5.87 1.33 -4.55
N VAL A 132 -6.94 1.66 -5.28
CA VAL A 132 -7.89 0.67 -5.84
C VAL A 132 -7.74 0.44 -7.35
N ILE A 133 -6.80 1.13 -7.99
CA ILE A 133 -6.48 1.02 -9.43
C ILE A 133 -4.95 1.00 -9.61
N ALA A 134 -4.50 0.57 -10.78
CA ALA A 134 -3.09 0.37 -11.12
C ALA A 134 -2.32 1.70 -11.25
N GLU A 135 -1.97 2.32 -10.13
CA GLU A 135 -1.28 3.61 -10.11
C GLU A 135 0.06 3.60 -9.38
N VAL A 136 0.99 4.43 -9.88
CA VAL A 136 2.37 4.58 -9.36
C VAL A 136 2.43 5.30 -8.02
N TYR A 137 1.43 6.10 -7.69
CA TYR A 137 1.44 6.98 -6.51
C TYR A 137 1.56 6.22 -5.19
N THR A 138 0.98 5.01 -5.11
CA THR A 138 1.00 4.19 -3.89
C THR A 138 2.39 3.62 -3.60
N LEU A 139 3.12 3.19 -4.64
CA LEU A 139 4.52 2.78 -4.52
C LEU A 139 5.39 3.98 -4.11
N ASN A 140 5.21 5.13 -4.77
CA ASN A 140 5.97 6.33 -4.47
C ASN A 140 5.71 6.82 -3.04
N ALA A 141 4.45 6.80 -2.60
CA ALA A 141 4.07 7.18 -1.24
C ALA A 141 4.73 6.26 -0.21
N ALA A 142 4.84 4.95 -0.47
CA ALA A 142 5.52 4.01 0.42
C ALA A 142 7.02 4.33 0.57
N PHE A 143 7.68 4.86 -0.46
CA PHE A 143 9.09 5.29 -0.34
C PHE A 143 9.27 6.62 0.38
N VAL A 144 8.25 7.48 0.36
CA VAL A 144 8.29 8.82 0.96
C VAL A 144 7.85 8.82 2.43
N ALA A 145 6.91 7.94 2.79
CA ALA A 145 6.29 7.87 4.11
C ALA A 145 7.24 7.40 5.22
#